data_AF-A0A0G2URI5-F1
#
_entry.id   AF-A0A0G2URI5-F1
#
_cell.length_a   1.000
_cell.length_b   1.000
_cell.length_c   1.000
_cell.angle_alpha   90.00
_cell.angle_beta   90.00
_cell.angle_gamma   90.00
#
_symmetry.space_group_name_H-M   'P 1'
#
loop_
_entity.id
_entity.type
_entity.pdbx_description
1 polymer ?
#
loop_
_entity_poly.entity_id
_entity_poly.type
_entity_poly.pdbx_seq_one_letter_code
_entity_poly.pdbx_strand_id
1 'polypeptide(L)'
;SDLSLDDIKHLLMDFFTAGTDTTSSTLEWAMTELLHDPQKLAKAQAELEQVLGKGNNVVGESDISKLPYLQAIVKETLRLHPTTVFLLPRKASNDVELFGYKVPKNAQIFVNVWAISRRSEER
;
A
#
# COMPACT_ATOMS: atom_id res chain seq x y z
N SER A 1 32.35 -1.06 8.04
CA SER A 1 31.59 -1.91 7.12
C SER A 1 31.44 -1.14 5.84
N ASP A 2 32.24 -1.47 4.84
CA ASP A 2 32.24 -0.72 3.58
C ASP A 2 31.28 -1.41 2.61
N LEU A 3 30.38 -0.62 2.02
CA LEU A 3 29.39 -1.09 1.05
C LEU A 3 30.14 -1.53 -0.23
N SER A 4 30.01 -2.79 -0.64
CA SER A 4 30.63 -3.27 -1.87
C SER A 4 29.80 -2.88 -3.11
N LEU A 5 30.41 -2.96 -4.30
CA LEU A 5 29.68 -2.78 -5.55
C LEU A 5 28.56 -3.81 -5.74
N ASP A 6 28.73 -5.01 -5.19
CA ASP A 6 27.73 -6.07 -5.24
C ASP A 6 26.53 -5.74 -4.35
N ASP A 7 26.79 -5.24 -3.14
CA ASP A 7 25.73 -4.74 -2.23
C ASP A 7 24.92 -3.61 -2.90
N ILE A 8 25.58 -2.68 -3.60
CA ILE A 8 24.91 -1.61 -4.33
C ILE A 8 23.99 -2.17 -5.41
N LYS A 9 24.43 -3.18 -6.18
CA LYS A 9 23.61 -3.81 -7.22
C LYS A 9 22.38 -4.48 -6.62
N HIS A 10 22.55 -5.20 -5.52
CA HIS A 10 21.44 -5.84 -4.82
C HIS A 10 20.43 -4.82 -4.28
N LEU A 11 20.90 -3.75 -3.63
CA LEU A 11 20.02 -2.69 -3.13
C LEU A 11 19.24 -1.98 -4.24
N LEU A 12 19.88 -1.76 -5.41
CA LEU A 12 19.20 -1.19 -6.56
C LEU A 12 18.11 -2.13 -7.09
N MET A 13 18.39 -3.43 -7.18
CA MET A 13 17.41 -4.42 -7.62
C MET A 13 16.22 -4.50 -6.66
N ASP A 14 16.49 -4.51 -5.35
CA ASP A 14 15.46 -4.49 -4.32
C ASP A 14 14.59 -3.23 -4.43
N PHE A 15 15.20 -2.06 -4.66
CA PHE A 15 14.48 -0.81 -4.83
C PHE A 15 13.53 -0.84 -6.04
N PHE A 16 14.01 -1.29 -7.20
CA PHE A 16 13.20 -1.33 -8.41
C PHE A 16 12.05 -2.34 -8.30
N THR A 17 12.32 -3.54 -7.78
CA THR A 17 11.29 -4.58 -7.63
C THR A 17 10.24 -4.20 -6.60
N ALA A 18 10.66 -3.73 -5.42
CA ALA A 18 9.74 -3.34 -4.35
C ALA A 18 8.92 -2.09 -4.70
N GLY A 19 9.46 -1.15 -5.47
CA GLY A 19 8.79 0.11 -5.82
C GLY A 19 7.91 0.05 -7.07
N THR A 20 8.29 -0.72 -8.09
CA THR A 20 7.63 -0.68 -9.41
C THR A 20 6.35 -1.51 -9.42
N ASP A 21 6.45 -2.81 -9.17
CA ASP A 21 5.31 -3.73 -9.32
C ASP A 21 4.20 -3.43 -8.30
N THR A 22 4.59 -3.08 -7.06
CA THR A 22 3.64 -2.75 -5.99
C THR A 22 2.85 -1.47 -6.29
N THR A 23 3.53 -0.43 -6.74
CA THR A 23 2.89 0.86 -7.05
C THR A 23 2.03 0.74 -8.30
N SER A 24 2.53 0.07 -9.35
CA SER A 24 1.77 -0.14 -10.59
C SER A 24 0.48 -0.93 -10.34
N SER A 25 0.55 -2.03 -9.57
CA SER A 25 -0.64 -2.83 -9.23
C SER A 25 -1.64 -2.03 -8.41
N THR A 26 -1.18 -1.19 -7.47
CA THR A 26 -2.07 -0.30 -6.69
C THR A 26 -2.81 0.68 -7.60
N LEU A 27 -2.11 1.31 -8.55
CA LEU A 27 -2.71 2.26 -9.48
C LEU A 27 -3.71 1.57 -10.43
N GLU A 28 -3.38 0.38 -10.91
CA GLU A 28 -4.27 -0.42 -11.76
C GLU A 28 -5.59 -0.73 -11.06
N TRP A 29 -5.55 -1.16 -9.80
CA TRP A 29 -6.76 -1.40 -9.01
C TRP A 29 -7.53 -0.11 -8.71
N ALA A 30 -6.84 0.98 -8.35
CA ALA A 30 -7.50 2.26 -8.09
C ALA A 30 -8.27 2.74 -9.33
N MET A 31 -7.65 2.69 -10.50
CA MET A 31 -8.28 3.07 -11.76
C MET A 31 -9.43 2.13 -12.13
N THR A 32 -9.24 0.81 -11.94
CA THR A 32 -10.30 -0.18 -12.15
C THR A 32 -11.54 0.14 -11.32
N GLU A 33 -11.39 0.40 -10.02
CA GLU A 33 -12.50 0.72 -9.12
C GLU A 33 -13.18 2.05 -9.46
N LEU A 34 -12.39 3.08 -9.82
CA LEU A 34 -12.94 4.38 -10.23
C LEU A 34 -13.70 4.31 -11.55
N LEU A 35 -13.23 3.52 -12.51
CA LEU A 35 -13.91 3.32 -13.79
C LEU A 35 -15.20 2.48 -13.64
N HIS A 36 -15.26 1.59 -12.65
CA HIS A 36 -16.47 0.84 -12.34
C HIS A 36 -17.56 1.69 -11.66
N ASP A 37 -17.20 2.79 -10.99
CA ASP A 37 -18.13 3.68 -10.30
C ASP A 37 -17.93 5.14 -10.74
N PRO A 38 -18.64 5.58 -11.80
CA PRO A 38 -18.54 6.94 -12.31
C PRO A 38 -18.87 8.03 -11.28
N GLN A 39 -19.67 7.72 -10.25
CA GLN A 39 -20.01 8.69 -9.21
C GLN A 39 -18.80 8.92 -8.29
N LYS A 40 -18.06 7.87 -7.93
CA LYS A 40 -16.81 8.00 -7.16
C LYS A 40 -15.75 8.77 -7.94
N LEU A 41 -15.63 8.51 -9.24
CA LEU A 41 -14.70 9.23 -10.11
C LEU A 41 -15.06 10.71 -10.21
N ALA A 42 -16.32 11.03 -10.48
CA ALA A 42 -16.79 12.42 -10.54
C ALA A 42 -16.54 13.18 -9.23
N LYS A 43 -16.73 12.51 -8.09
CA LYS A 43 -16.44 13.08 -6.76
C LYS A 43 -14.95 13.36 -6.56
N ALA A 44 -14.06 12.49 -7.04
CA ALA A 44 -12.62 12.71 -6.98
C ALA A 44 -12.18 13.89 -7.85
N GLN A 45 -12.75 14.00 -9.05
CA GLN A 45 -12.51 15.15 -9.94
C GLN A 45 -13.02 16.46 -9.32
N ALA A 46 -14.20 16.45 -8.70
CA ALA A 46 -14.73 17.61 -8.00
C ALA A 46 -13.85 18.07 -6.84
N GLU A 47 -13.28 17.14 -6.05
CA GLU A 47 -12.32 17.49 -4.99
C GLU A 47 -11.06 18.15 -5.57
N LEU A 48 -10.51 17.60 -6.67
CA LEU A 48 -9.35 18.17 -7.35
C LEU A 48 -9.64 19.58 -7.87
N GLU A 49 -10.79 19.79 -8.52
CA GLU A 49 -11.22 21.11 -9.01
C GLU A 49 -11.40 22.12 -7.87
N GLN A 50 -11.93 21.67 -6.72
CA GLN A 50 -12.12 22.53 -5.56
C GLN A 50 -10.78 23.00 -4.95
N VAL A 51 -9.79 22.10 -4.88
CA VAL A 51 -8.50 22.39 -4.25
C VAL A 51 -7.55 23.15 -5.18
N LEU A 52 -7.53 22.79 -6.46
CA LEU A 52 -6.57 23.33 -7.44
C LEU A 52 -7.16 24.47 -8.29
N GLY A 53 -8.48 24.65 -8.27
CA GLY A 53 -9.19 25.58 -9.14
C GLY A 53 -9.34 25.09 -10.58
N LYS A 54 -10.00 25.89 -11.42
CA LYS A 54 -10.14 25.61 -12.86
C LYS A 54 -8.84 25.95 -13.59
N GLY A 55 -8.15 24.95 -14.14
CA GLY A 55 -6.94 25.14 -14.91
C GLY A 55 -6.06 23.88 -14.95
N ASN A 56 -4.96 23.95 -15.71
CA ASN A 56 -4.02 22.83 -15.87
C ASN A 56 -2.97 22.82 -14.72
N ASN A 57 -3.43 23.00 -13.49
CA ASN A 57 -2.56 23.05 -12.31
C ASN A 57 -2.13 21.63 -11.94
N VAL A 58 -0.81 21.41 -11.86
CA VAL A 58 -0.23 20.11 -11.51
C VAL A 58 -0.31 19.92 -10.00
N VAL A 59 -0.76 18.75 -9.56
CA VAL A 59 -0.81 18.38 -8.14
C VAL A 59 0.62 18.35 -7.58
N GLY A 60 0.87 19.13 -6.52
CA GLY A 60 2.09 19.06 -5.73
C GLY A 60 1.92 18.23 -4.46
N GLU A 61 3.03 17.84 -3.83
CA GLU A 61 3.02 17.06 -2.58
C GLU A 61 2.31 17.80 -1.44
N SER A 62 2.48 19.13 -1.35
CA SER A 62 1.84 19.97 -0.34
C SER A 62 0.30 19.95 -0.42
N ASP A 63 -0.25 19.69 -1.61
CA ASP A 63 -1.70 19.69 -1.83
C ASP A 63 -2.36 18.39 -1.40
N ILE A 64 -1.58 17.30 -1.23
CA ILE A 64 -2.10 15.99 -0.81
C ILE A 64 -2.88 16.13 0.50
N SER A 65 -2.39 16.95 1.44
CA SER A 65 -3.06 17.21 2.73
C SER A 65 -4.48 17.78 2.58
N LYS A 66 -4.78 18.44 1.47
CA LYS A 66 -6.08 19.06 1.14
C LYS A 66 -6.98 18.14 0.32
N LEU A 67 -6.52 16.93 -0.04
CA LEU A 67 -7.24 15.96 -0.87
C LEU A 67 -7.67 14.71 -0.05
N PRO A 68 -8.53 14.86 0.97
CA PRO A 68 -8.89 13.77 1.87
C PRO A 68 -9.64 12.63 1.16
N TYR A 69 -10.44 12.91 0.14
CA TYR A 69 -11.17 11.90 -0.60
C TYR A 69 -10.25 11.12 -1.53
N LEU A 70 -9.29 11.78 -2.20
CA LEU A 70 -8.25 11.07 -2.95
C LEU A 70 -7.40 10.17 -2.05
N GLN A 71 -7.01 10.65 -0.86
CA GLN A 71 -6.34 9.81 0.13
C GLN A 71 -7.20 8.61 0.57
N ALA A 72 -8.52 8.81 0.72
CA ALA A 72 -9.44 7.73 1.05
C ALA A 72 -9.53 6.70 -0.07
N ILE A 73 -9.53 7.11 -1.35
CA ILE A 73 -9.49 6.20 -2.50
C ILE A 73 -8.24 5.33 -2.47
N VAL A 74 -7.05 5.91 -2.24
CA VAL A 74 -5.80 5.16 -2.17
C VAL A 74 -5.83 4.16 -1.00
N LYS A 75 -6.26 4.60 0.19
CA LYS A 75 -6.37 3.73 1.37
C LYS A 75 -7.38 2.60 1.14
N GLU A 76 -8.52 2.89 0.54
CA GLU A 76 -9.56 1.90 0.28
C GLU A 76 -9.15 0.91 -0.82
N THR A 77 -8.41 1.37 -1.83
CA THR A 77 -7.81 0.50 -2.84
C THR A 77 -6.85 -0.48 -2.19
N LEU A 78 -5.95 -0.02 -1.32
CA LEU A 78 -5.02 -0.90 -0.60
C LEU A 78 -5.74 -1.84 0.39
N ARG A 79 -6.88 -1.43 0.93
CA ARG A 79 -7.71 -2.27 1.81
C ARG A 79 -8.42 -3.38 1.03
N LEU A 80 -9.05 -3.04 -0.10
CA LEU A 80 -9.78 -3.98 -0.93
C LEU A 80 -8.82 -4.88 -1.71
N HIS A 81 -7.78 -4.30 -2.31
CA HIS A 81 -6.86 -4.94 -3.24
C HIS A 81 -5.40 -4.76 -2.76
N PRO A 82 -5.00 -5.38 -1.64
CA PRO A 82 -3.62 -5.32 -1.20
C PRO A 82 -2.72 -5.96 -2.27
N THR A 83 -1.56 -5.34 -2.53
CA THR A 83 -0.60 -5.78 -3.56
C THR A 83 -0.02 -7.15 -3.31
N THR A 84 -0.01 -7.60 -2.05
CA THR A 84 0.39 -8.94 -1.65
C THR A 84 -0.65 -9.56 -0.73
N VAL A 85 -0.85 -10.89 -0.84
CA VAL A 85 -1.75 -11.62 0.06
C VAL A 85 -1.14 -11.73 1.47
N PHE A 86 0.16 -11.98 1.54
CA PHE A 86 0.96 -11.98 2.76
C PHE A 86 2.00 -10.87 2.72
N LEU A 87 2.35 -10.32 3.88
CA LEU A 87 3.54 -9.48 4.00
C LEU A 87 4.82 -10.32 3.77
N LEU A 88 5.96 -9.64 3.61
CA LEU A 88 7.26 -10.31 3.53
C LEU A 88 7.45 -11.26 4.72
N PRO A 89 7.91 -12.50 4.49
CA PRO A 89 8.10 -13.48 5.55
C PRO A 89 8.99 -12.94 6.66
N ARG A 90 8.53 -13.09 7.91
CA ARG A 90 9.31 -12.74 9.09
C ARG A 90 9.88 -14.01 9.71
N LYS A 91 10.98 -13.87 10.46
CA LYS A 91 11.62 -14.96 11.18
C LYS A 91 11.69 -14.61 12.66
N ALA A 92 11.20 -15.50 13.53
CA ALA A 92 11.28 -15.31 14.97
C ALA A 92 12.76 -15.27 15.42
N SER A 93 13.19 -14.18 16.05
CA SER A 93 14.57 -14.02 16.53
C SER A 93 14.84 -14.84 17.80
N ASN A 94 13.81 -15.05 18.61
CA ASN A 94 13.81 -15.83 19.86
C ASN A 94 12.50 -16.61 19.99
N ASP A 95 12.44 -17.51 20.96
CA ASP A 95 11.18 -18.12 21.40
C ASP A 95 10.25 -17.01 21.90
N VAL A 96 9.03 -16.94 21.35
CA VAL A 96 8.02 -15.93 21.68
C VAL A 96 6.66 -16.59 21.89
N GLU A 97 5.86 -16.05 22.80
CA GLU A 97 4.48 -16.47 22.97
C GLU A 97 3.54 -15.50 22.23
N LEU A 98 2.70 -16.02 21.34
CA LEU A 98 1.70 -15.25 20.59
C LEU A 98 0.33 -15.87 20.81
N PHE A 99 -0.61 -15.11 21.38
CA PHE A 99 -1.98 -15.56 21.66
C PHE A 99 -2.05 -16.87 22.46
N GLY A 100 -1.13 -17.09 23.41
CA GLY A 100 -1.04 -18.32 24.20
C GLY A 100 -0.30 -19.48 23.51
N TYR A 101 0.17 -19.29 22.28
CA TYR A 101 0.95 -20.29 21.54
C TYR A 101 2.44 -19.99 21.59
N LYS A 102 3.25 -21.01 21.88
CA LYS A 102 4.70 -20.90 21.82
C LYS A 102 5.19 -20.98 20.36
N VAL A 103 5.78 -19.90 19.88
CA VAL A 103 6.47 -19.83 18.58
C VAL A 103 7.97 -19.95 18.81
N PRO A 104 8.63 -21.01 18.30
CA PRO A 104 10.05 -21.22 18.54
C PRO A 104 10.91 -20.25 17.74
N LYS A 105 12.13 -20.01 18.24
CA LYS A 105 13.18 -19.32 17.50
C LYS A 105 13.34 -19.92 16.10
N ASN A 106 13.59 -19.06 15.12
CA ASN A 106 13.71 -19.37 13.70
C ASN A 106 12.41 -19.77 12.98
N ALA A 107 11.26 -19.83 13.64
CA ALA A 107 9.99 -20.05 12.97
C ALA A 107 9.73 -18.96 11.91
N GLN A 108 9.24 -19.38 10.74
CA GLN A 108 8.80 -18.47 9.68
C GLN A 108 7.37 -18.04 9.94
N ILE A 109 7.13 -16.73 9.90
CA ILE A 109 5.86 -16.09 10.24
C ILE A 109 5.35 -15.38 8.98
N PHE A 110 4.13 -15.73 8.58
CA PHE A 110 3.41 -15.10 7.49
C PHE A 110 2.24 -14.29 8.04
N VAL A 111 2.17 -13.01 7.69
CA VAL A 111 1.07 -12.13 8.09
C VAL A 111 0.12 -11.99 6.92
N ASN A 112 -1.11 -12.51 7.06
CA ASN A 112 -2.14 -12.45 6.01
C ASN A 112 -2.81 -11.07 5.99
N VAL A 113 -2.20 -10.13 5.26
CA VAL A 113 -2.71 -8.76 5.16
C VAL A 113 -4.05 -8.70 4.43
N TRP A 114 -4.29 -9.59 3.45
CA TRP A 114 -5.57 -9.66 2.75
C TRP A 114 -6.74 -9.97 3.70
N ALA A 115 -6.56 -10.95 4.58
CA ALA A 115 -7.58 -11.30 5.56
C ALA A 115 -7.79 -10.18 6.58
N ILE A 116 -6.72 -9.52 7.01
CA ILE A 116 -6.81 -8.38 7.94
C ILE A 116 -7.58 -7.22 7.30
N SER A 117 -7.24 -6.83 6.07
CA SER A 117 -7.86 -5.69 5.38
C SER A 117 -9.33 -5.89 5.04
N ARG A 118 -9.77 -7.14 4.85
CA ARG A 118 -11.16 -7.50 4.52
C ARG A 118 -11.97 -8.02 5.71
N ARG A 119 -11.39 -8.04 6.91
CA ARG A 119 -12.08 -8.49 8.11
C ARG A 119 -13.23 -7.53 8.43
N SER A 120 -14.46 -8.02 8.35
CA SER A 120 -15.62 -7.36 8.93
C SER A 120 -15.66 -7.71 10.42
N GLU A 121 -14.97 -6.95 11.27
CA GLU A 121 -15.36 -6.99 12.68
C GLU A 121 -16.65 -6.17 12.83
N GLU A 122 -17.70 -6.79 13.36
CA GLU A 122 -18.81 -6.09 13.99
C GLU A 122 -18.20 -5.08 14.98
N ARG A 123 -18.42 -3.80 14.72
CA ARG A 123 -18.17 -2.72 15.69
C ARG A 123 -19.25 -2.73 16.76
#